data_AF-A0A2E0V845-F1
#
_entry.id   AF-A0A2E0V845-F1
#
_cell.length_a   1.000
_cell.length_b   1.000
_cell.length_c   1.000
_cell.angle_alpha   90.00
_cell.angle_beta   90.00
_cell.angle_gamma   90.00
#
_symmetry.space_group_name_H-M   'P 1'
#
loop_
_entity.id
_entity.type
_entity.pdbx_description
1 polymer ?
#
loop_
_entity_poly.entity_id
_entity_poly.type
_entity_poly.pdbx_seq_one_letter_code
_entity_poly.pdbx_strand_id
1 'polypeptide(L)'
;GRGLFSFFLGGICYHVIVNCQGLLARAASRKALYGVTIAAWVFALGSTAFELGTRVAEGVPFLEERPVMAGKVIDKLAFYYGAGVLFPLTILSMVTLERERGGLGRRVSFIRHISYSSYLLHFPLQLVFVLFFTGMGWSFAFFENPLSLACFYAILIPASFASYYWFERPMQRFLRKRMLKRRPQITGET
;
A
#
# COMPACT_ATOMS: atom_id res chain seq x y z
N GLY A 1 8.11 17.85 1.55
CA GLY A 1 9.02 17.07 2.41
C GLY A 1 8.71 15.58 2.43
N ARG A 2 7.51 15.19 2.88
CA ARG A 2 7.15 13.78 3.17
C ARG A 2 7.36 12.80 1.99
N GLY A 3 6.98 13.16 0.78
CA GLY A 3 7.15 12.30 -0.40
C GLY A 3 8.62 12.07 -0.79
N LEU A 4 9.47 13.10 -0.68
CA LEU A 4 10.90 13.00 -0.94
C LEU A 4 11.59 12.05 0.06
N PHE A 5 11.21 12.14 1.34
CA PHE A 5 11.71 11.24 2.39
C PHE A 5 11.37 9.77 2.09
N SER A 6 10.10 9.47 1.77
CA SER A 6 9.68 8.11 1.44
C SER A 6 10.35 7.57 0.17
N PHE A 7 10.64 8.43 -0.81
CA PHE A 7 11.37 8.05 -2.02
C PHE A 7 12.80 7.58 -1.71
N PHE A 8 13.58 8.37 -0.96
CA PHE A 8 14.94 8.01 -0.59
C PHE A 8 14.99 6.75 0.28
N LEU A 9 14.03 6.62 1.19
CA LEU A 9 13.91 5.44 2.04
C LEU A 9 13.63 4.18 1.22
N GLY A 10 12.80 4.27 0.18
CA GLY A 10 12.61 3.20 -0.79
C GLY A 10 13.90 2.81 -1.51
N GLY A 11 14.71 3.81 -1.89
CA GLY A 11 16.05 3.60 -2.45
C GLY A 11 17.01 2.87 -1.51
N ILE A 12 17.00 3.23 -0.22
CA ILE A 12 17.78 2.54 0.82
C ILE A 12 17.31 1.08 0.95
N CYS A 13 16.00 0.84 1.00
CA CYS A 13 15.46 -0.52 1.06
C CYS A 13 15.93 -1.36 -0.12
N TYR A 14 15.90 -0.80 -1.33
CA TYR A 14 16.40 -1.46 -2.52
C TYR A 14 17.90 -1.78 -2.41
N HIS A 15 18.72 -0.84 -1.97
CA HIS A 15 20.14 -1.05 -1.76
C HIS A 15 20.42 -2.15 -0.72
N VAL A 16 19.69 -2.20 0.38
CA VAL A 16 19.81 -3.27 1.38
C VAL A 16 19.44 -4.62 0.76
N ILE A 17 18.35 -4.67 -0.02
CA ILE A 17 17.93 -5.90 -0.71
C ILE A 17 18.97 -6.38 -1.72
N VAL A 18 19.70 -5.49 -2.41
CA VAL A 18 20.71 -5.88 -3.41
C VAL A 18 22.06 -6.22 -2.78
N ASN A 19 22.53 -5.40 -1.84
CA ASN A 19 23.87 -5.54 -1.26
C ASN A 19 23.91 -6.54 -0.10
N CYS A 20 22.82 -6.76 0.61
CA CYS A 20 22.75 -7.68 1.73
C CYS A 20 22.10 -9.03 1.37
N GLN A 21 22.05 -9.41 0.08
CA GLN A 21 21.44 -10.68 -0.36
C GLN A 21 22.05 -11.89 0.32
N GLY A 22 23.38 -11.92 0.49
CA GLY A 22 24.06 -13.04 1.16
C GLY A 22 23.69 -13.17 2.65
N LEU A 23 23.45 -12.06 3.33
CA LEU A 23 22.98 -12.05 4.73
C LEU A 23 21.50 -12.45 4.82
N LEU A 24 20.65 -11.91 3.95
CA LEU A 24 19.22 -12.24 3.87
C LEU A 24 18.98 -13.68 3.36
N ALA A 25 19.95 -14.30 2.70
CA ALA A 25 19.91 -15.71 2.32
C ALA A 25 20.07 -16.66 3.52
N ARG A 26 20.53 -16.18 4.68
CA ARG A 26 20.65 -16.99 5.90
C ARG A 26 19.31 -17.09 6.61
N ALA A 27 18.90 -18.31 6.98
CA ALA A 27 17.63 -18.55 7.66
C ALA A 27 17.51 -17.82 9.01
N ALA A 28 18.60 -17.72 9.77
CA ALA A 28 18.61 -17.01 11.05
C ALA A 28 18.33 -15.51 10.89
N SER A 29 18.96 -14.86 9.91
CA SER A 29 18.78 -13.44 9.61
C SER A 29 17.36 -13.12 9.13
N ARG A 30 16.73 -14.02 8.37
CA ARG A 30 15.31 -13.86 7.98
C ARG A 30 14.35 -14.02 9.15
N LYS A 31 14.55 -15.04 10.00
CA LYS A 31 13.74 -15.21 11.22
C LYS A 31 13.85 -13.97 12.12
N ALA A 32 15.05 -13.42 12.27
CA ALA A 32 15.27 -12.17 12.99
C ALA A 32 14.51 -11.01 12.35
N LEU A 33 14.58 -10.84 11.03
CA LEU A 33 13.84 -9.80 10.30
C LEU A 33 12.32 -9.93 10.51
N TYR A 34 11.77 -11.14 10.39
CA TYR A 34 10.35 -11.40 10.62
C TYR A 34 9.95 -11.08 12.07
N GLY A 35 10.77 -11.51 13.04
CA GLY A 35 10.57 -11.21 14.45
C GLY A 35 10.59 -9.71 14.75
N VAL A 36 11.57 -8.98 14.21
CA VAL A 36 11.67 -7.51 14.33
C VAL A 36 10.48 -6.82 13.68
N THR A 37 10.03 -7.29 12.51
CA THR A 37 8.88 -6.72 11.81
C THR A 37 7.59 -6.92 12.62
N ILE A 38 7.36 -8.12 13.17
CA ILE A 38 6.20 -8.40 14.02
C ILE A 38 6.26 -7.57 15.30
N ALA A 39 7.42 -7.51 15.97
CA ALA A 39 7.61 -6.69 17.16
C ALA A 39 7.34 -5.20 16.89
N ALA A 40 7.78 -4.69 15.74
CA ALA A 40 7.51 -3.30 15.35
C ALA A 40 6.01 -3.04 15.12
N TRP A 41 5.28 -3.98 14.52
CA TRP A 41 3.82 -3.88 14.39
C TRP A 41 3.09 -3.99 15.72
N VAL A 42 3.50 -4.91 16.60
CA VAL A 42 2.93 -5.03 17.95
C VAL A 42 3.17 -3.75 18.75
N PHE A 43 4.37 -3.17 18.66
CA PHE A 43 4.68 -1.89 19.29
C PHE A 43 3.83 -0.76 18.70
N ALA A 44 3.69 -0.69 17.36
CA ALA A 44 2.83 0.31 16.72
C ALA A 44 1.38 0.22 17.23
N LEU A 45 0.79 -0.98 17.17
CA LEU A 45 -0.58 -1.23 17.61
C LEU A 45 -0.76 -0.97 19.11
N GLY A 46 0.20 -1.41 19.94
CA GLY A 46 0.20 -1.14 21.37
C GLY A 46 0.32 0.35 21.67
N SER A 47 1.19 1.07 20.97
CA SER A 47 1.35 2.52 21.16
C SER A 47 0.05 3.29 20.86
N THR A 48 -0.72 2.84 19.87
CA THR A 48 -2.02 3.42 19.53
C THR A 48 -3.13 2.97 20.49
N ALA A 49 -3.14 1.70 20.90
CA ALA A 49 -4.19 1.14 21.75
C ALA A 49 -4.11 1.62 23.20
N PHE A 50 -2.89 1.82 23.72
CA PHE A 50 -2.64 2.29 25.09
C PHE A 50 -2.42 3.80 25.18
N GLU A 51 -2.63 4.53 24.09
CA GLU A 51 -2.39 5.97 23.98
C GLU A 51 -1.00 6.35 24.55
N LEU A 52 0.01 5.54 24.26
CA LEU A 52 1.32 5.66 24.88
C LEU A 52 1.95 7.04 24.62
N GLY A 53 1.66 7.62 23.45
CA GLY A 53 2.11 8.97 23.09
C GLY A 53 1.55 10.07 23.99
N THR A 54 0.27 10.03 24.36
CA THR A 54 -0.35 11.04 25.23
C THR A 54 0.13 10.88 26.66
N ARG A 55 0.20 9.64 27.17
CA ARG A 55 0.72 9.34 28.51
C ARG A 55 2.18 9.76 28.69
N VAL A 56 3.01 9.58 27.67
CA VAL A 56 4.41 10.05 27.70
C VAL A 56 4.47 11.58 27.66
N ALA A 57 3.58 12.24 26.92
CA ALA A 57 3.52 13.70 26.89
C ALA A 57 3.04 14.31 28.22
N GLU A 58 2.10 13.65 28.91
CA GLU A 58 1.65 14.03 30.26
C GLU A 58 2.76 13.83 31.31
N GLY A 59 3.66 12.86 31.13
CA GLY A 59 4.80 12.63 32.03
C GLY A 59 6.00 13.55 31.80
N VAL A 60 5.96 14.43 30.79
CA VAL A 60 7.05 15.36 30.45
C VAL A 60 6.60 16.79 30.72
N PRO A 61 7.12 17.46 31.77
CA PRO A 61 6.63 18.78 32.21
C PRO A 61 6.58 19.84 31.10
N PHE A 62 7.58 19.82 30.20
CA PHE A 62 7.67 20.74 29.07
C PHE A 62 6.57 20.55 28.00
N LEU A 63 6.08 19.32 27.82
CA LEU A 63 5.06 18.99 26.83
C LEU A 63 3.64 19.09 27.42
N GLU A 64 3.51 18.85 28.73
CA GLU A 64 2.29 19.05 29.49
C GLU A 64 1.83 20.51 29.44
N GLU A 65 2.74 21.47 29.61
CA GLU A 65 2.45 22.91 29.52
C GLU A 65 2.08 23.37 28.09
N ARG A 66 2.30 22.54 27.06
CA ARG A 66 2.10 22.90 25.64
C ARG A 66 1.37 21.81 24.86
N PRO A 67 0.07 21.59 25.11
CA PRO A 67 -0.68 20.45 24.54
C PRO A 67 -0.72 20.45 23.00
N VAL A 68 -0.82 21.63 22.38
CA VAL A 68 -0.79 21.77 20.90
C VAL A 68 0.56 21.38 20.30
N MET A 69 1.66 21.62 21.03
CA MET A 69 3.00 21.24 20.60
C MET A 69 3.24 19.75 20.81
N ALA A 70 2.77 19.20 21.94
CA ALA A 70 2.83 17.78 22.25
C ALA A 70 2.15 16.93 21.16
N GLY A 71 0.92 17.28 20.75
CA GLY A 71 0.22 16.59 19.67
C GLY A 71 1.02 16.58 18.35
N LYS A 72 1.56 17.74 17.95
CA LYS A 72 2.39 17.85 16.72
C LYS A 72 3.67 17.01 16.79
N VAL A 73 4.28 16.88 17.98
CA VAL A 73 5.48 16.06 18.17
C VAL A 73 5.14 14.58 18.08
N ILE A 74 4.06 14.15 18.75
CA ILE A 74 3.56 12.77 18.70
C ILE A 74 3.23 12.38 17.25
N ASP A 75 2.50 13.23 16.52
CA ASP A 75 2.14 12.98 15.11
C ASP A 75 3.37 12.83 14.21
N LYS A 76 4.38 13.68 14.43
CA LYS A 76 5.64 13.58 13.67
C LYS A 76 6.41 12.31 14.01
N LEU A 77 6.50 11.95 15.29
CA LEU A 77 7.17 10.71 15.72
C LEU A 77 6.45 9.48 15.17
N ALA A 78 5.12 9.44 15.25
CA ALA A 78 4.30 8.38 14.67
C ALA A 78 4.51 8.28 13.16
N PHE A 79 4.58 9.41 12.45
CA PHE A 79 4.90 9.43 11.03
C PHE A 79 6.29 8.86 10.73
N TYR A 80 7.34 9.29 11.44
CA TYR A 80 8.69 8.79 11.20
C TYR A 80 8.83 7.32 11.58
N TYR A 81 8.15 6.86 12.63
CA TYR A 81 8.12 5.45 12.99
C TYR A 81 7.44 4.62 11.91
N GLY A 82 6.23 5.03 11.49
CA GLY A 82 5.49 4.36 10.43
C GLY A 82 6.24 4.37 9.11
N ALA A 83 6.46 5.56 8.56
CA ALA A 83 7.10 5.77 7.26
C ALA A 83 8.55 5.27 7.26
N GLY A 84 9.33 5.56 8.30
CA GLY A 84 10.77 5.35 8.38
C GLY A 84 11.22 3.95 8.82
N VAL A 85 10.41 3.26 9.63
CA VAL A 85 10.80 1.97 10.22
C VAL A 85 9.83 0.87 9.79
N LEU A 86 8.54 1.07 10.05
CA LEU A 86 7.53 0.03 9.89
C LEU A 86 7.34 -0.36 8.41
N PHE A 87 7.22 0.62 7.52
CA PHE A 87 7.07 0.38 6.08
C PHE A 87 8.29 -0.33 5.46
N PRO A 88 9.53 0.17 5.62
CA PRO A 88 10.74 -0.52 5.18
C PRO A 88 10.86 -1.97 5.64
N LEU A 89 10.63 -2.21 6.94
CA LEU A 89 10.72 -3.55 7.51
C LEU A 89 9.67 -4.48 6.91
N THR A 90 8.44 -3.99 6.75
CA THR A 90 7.34 -4.76 6.14
C THR A 90 7.66 -5.10 4.69
N ILE A 91 8.16 -4.14 3.90
CA ILE A 91 8.57 -4.36 2.51
C ILE A 91 9.70 -5.38 2.44
N LEU A 92 10.75 -5.21 3.25
CA LEU A 92 11.90 -6.10 3.28
C LEU A 92 11.47 -7.53 3.64
N SER A 93 10.64 -7.69 4.68
CA SER A 93 10.05 -8.95 5.11
C SER A 93 9.23 -9.61 3.99
N MET A 94 8.36 -8.86 3.33
CA MET A 94 7.54 -9.37 2.21
C MET A 94 8.39 -9.83 1.02
N VAL A 95 9.41 -9.06 0.64
CA VAL A 95 10.32 -9.42 -0.45
C VAL A 95 11.09 -10.69 -0.11
N THR A 96 11.60 -10.83 1.12
CA THR A 96 12.28 -12.06 1.54
C THR A 96 11.34 -13.27 1.56
N LEU A 97 10.08 -13.07 2.01
CA LEU A 97 9.07 -14.12 2.05
C LEU A 97 8.65 -14.58 0.65
N GLU A 98 8.52 -13.63 -0.29
CA GLU A 98 8.23 -13.93 -1.69
C GLU A 98 9.35 -14.74 -2.33
N ARG A 99 10.61 -14.40 -2.05
CA ARG A 99 11.78 -15.18 -2.53
C ARG A 99 11.79 -16.61 -1.98
N GLU A 100 11.45 -16.82 -0.71
CA GLU A 100 11.39 -18.16 -0.12
C GLU A 100 10.27 -19.02 -0.72
N ARG A 101 9.09 -18.43 -0.90
CA ARG A 101 7.88 -19.18 -1.28
C ARG A 101 7.63 -19.22 -2.78
N GLY A 102 8.39 -18.49 -3.60
CA GLY A 102 8.48 -18.55 -5.06
C GLY A 102 7.19 -18.30 -5.87
N GLY A 103 6.02 -18.21 -5.22
CA GLY A 103 4.71 -18.22 -5.87
C GLY A 103 3.68 -17.28 -5.28
N LEU A 104 3.96 -16.59 -4.16
CA LEU A 104 3.02 -15.60 -3.60
C LEU A 104 2.80 -14.44 -4.58
N GLY A 105 3.86 -13.92 -5.21
CA GLY A 105 3.73 -12.84 -6.19
C GLY A 105 2.79 -13.17 -7.34
N ARG A 106 2.79 -14.43 -7.81
CA ARG A 106 1.89 -14.86 -8.90
C ARG A 106 0.43 -14.94 -8.45
N ARG A 107 0.16 -15.41 -7.23
CA ARG A 107 -1.20 -15.46 -6.65
C ARG A 107 -1.73 -14.08 -6.31
N VAL A 108 -0.87 -13.20 -5.78
CA VAL A 108 -1.23 -11.82 -5.39
C VAL A 108 -1.26 -10.87 -6.60
N SER A 109 -0.64 -11.22 -7.73
CA SER A 109 -0.72 -10.42 -8.96
C SER A 109 -2.16 -10.16 -9.38
N PHE A 110 -3.08 -11.10 -9.14
CA PHE A 110 -4.50 -10.92 -9.43
C PHE A 110 -5.11 -9.76 -8.63
N ILE A 111 -4.80 -9.68 -7.33
CA ILE A 111 -5.25 -8.60 -6.44
C ILE A 111 -4.76 -7.25 -6.96
N ARG A 112 -3.47 -7.17 -7.33
CA ARG A 112 -2.90 -5.92 -7.88
C ARG A 112 -3.67 -5.41 -9.10
N HIS A 113 -4.05 -6.31 -10.01
CA HIS A 113 -4.78 -5.93 -11.21
C HIS A 113 -6.21 -5.44 -10.90
N ILE A 114 -6.90 -6.08 -9.96
CA ILE A 114 -8.22 -5.62 -9.52
C ILE A 114 -8.11 -4.28 -8.81
N SER A 115 -7.13 -4.11 -7.92
CA SER A 115 -6.91 -2.84 -7.22
C SER A 115 -6.64 -1.70 -8.20
N TYR A 116 -5.89 -1.95 -9.28
CA TYR A 116 -5.67 -0.97 -10.33
C TYR A 116 -6.97 -0.63 -11.08
N SER A 117 -7.73 -1.63 -11.51
CA SER A 117 -9.01 -1.39 -12.20
C SER A 117 -10.03 -0.67 -11.30
N SER A 118 -10.11 -1.03 -10.02
CA SER A 118 -10.97 -0.34 -9.05
C SER A 118 -10.55 1.11 -8.84
N TYR A 119 -9.24 1.38 -8.78
CA TYR A 119 -8.75 2.76 -8.70
C TYR A 119 -9.13 3.58 -9.93
N LEU A 120 -9.12 2.99 -11.13
CA LEU A 120 -9.52 3.72 -12.33
C LEU A 120 -11.03 3.94 -12.42
N LEU A 121 -11.84 2.99 -11.95
CA LEU A 121 -13.30 3.02 -12.13
C LEU A 121 -14.08 3.65 -10.98
N HIS A 122 -13.56 3.65 -9.75
CA HIS A 122 -14.34 4.13 -8.60
C HIS A 122 -14.79 5.58 -8.81
N PHE A 123 -13.92 6.45 -9.31
CA PHE A 123 -14.25 7.86 -9.52
C PHE A 123 -15.30 8.08 -10.63
N PRO A 124 -15.13 7.57 -11.86
CA PRO A 124 -16.18 7.66 -12.88
C PRO A 124 -17.51 7.02 -12.44
N LEU A 125 -17.44 5.84 -11.81
CA LEU A 125 -18.64 5.14 -11.34
C LEU A 125 -19.35 5.92 -10.24
N GLN A 126 -18.60 6.52 -9.31
CA GLN A 126 -19.17 7.37 -8.26
C GLN A 126 -19.89 8.58 -8.85
N LEU A 127 -19.34 9.20 -9.90
CA LEU A 127 -20.00 10.31 -10.59
C LEU A 127 -21.31 9.87 -11.25
N VAL A 128 -21.30 8.75 -11.98
CA VAL A 128 -22.51 8.18 -12.59
C VAL A 128 -23.55 7.84 -11.53
N PHE A 129 -23.13 7.23 -10.42
CA PHE A 129 -23.99 6.86 -9.30
C PHE A 129 -24.67 8.11 -8.71
N VAL A 130 -23.91 9.16 -8.40
CA VAL A 130 -24.48 10.41 -7.85
C VAL A 130 -25.43 11.07 -8.85
N LEU A 131 -25.05 11.19 -10.13
CA LEU A 131 -25.91 11.82 -11.15
C LEU A 131 -27.21 11.03 -11.37
N PHE A 132 -27.15 9.71 -11.36
CA PHE A 132 -28.31 8.84 -11.54
C PHE A 132 -29.33 9.00 -10.39
N PHE A 133 -28.87 8.93 -9.14
CA PHE A 133 -29.77 9.04 -7.98
C PHE A 133 -30.27 10.46 -7.73
N THR A 134 -29.44 11.49 -7.94
CA THR A 134 -29.90 12.88 -7.87
C THR A 134 -30.90 13.20 -8.99
N GLY A 135 -30.72 12.63 -10.20
CA GLY A 135 -31.69 12.72 -11.29
C GLY A 135 -33.05 12.08 -10.99
N MET A 136 -33.10 11.07 -10.10
CA MET A 136 -34.33 10.47 -9.58
C MET A 136 -34.93 11.23 -8.38
N GLY A 137 -34.34 12.36 -7.99
CA GLY A 137 -34.82 13.19 -6.86
C GLY A 137 -34.43 12.68 -5.47
N TRP A 138 -33.46 11.76 -5.37
CA TRP A 138 -33.00 11.27 -4.07
C TRP A 138 -32.15 12.35 -3.37
N SER A 139 -32.34 12.50 -2.06
CA SER A 139 -31.60 13.49 -1.26
C SER A 139 -30.17 13.03 -0.97
N PHE A 140 -29.29 13.97 -0.66
CA PHE A 140 -27.90 13.68 -0.31
C PHE A 140 -27.74 12.77 0.92
N ALA A 141 -28.74 12.73 1.80
CA ALA A 141 -28.77 11.85 2.98
C ALA A 141 -28.74 10.36 2.60
N PHE A 142 -29.15 10.00 1.36
CA PHE A 142 -29.01 8.63 0.89
C PHE A 142 -27.55 8.19 0.76
N PHE A 143 -26.63 9.07 0.36
CA PHE A 143 -25.22 8.74 0.16
C PHE A 143 -24.43 8.60 1.46
N GLU A 144 -24.94 9.17 2.56
CA GLU A 144 -24.37 9.01 3.90
C GLU A 144 -24.77 7.67 4.55
N ASN A 145 -25.75 6.97 3.98
CA ASN A 145 -26.23 5.72 4.50
C ASN A 145 -25.23 4.56 4.23
N PRO A 146 -24.86 3.76 5.24
CA PRO A 146 -24.02 2.57 5.06
C PRO A 146 -24.52 1.60 3.98
N LEU A 147 -25.83 1.52 3.76
CA LEU A 147 -26.43 0.68 2.73
C LEU A 147 -26.11 1.18 1.32
N SER A 148 -26.12 2.49 1.09
CA SER A 148 -25.75 3.10 -0.19
C SER A 148 -24.28 2.82 -0.51
N LEU A 149 -23.41 2.90 0.50
CA LEU A 149 -22.00 2.52 0.38
C LEU A 149 -21.84 1.03 0.03
N ALA A 150 -22.58 0.15 0.70
CA ALA A 150 -22.57 -1.28 0.41
C ALA A 150 -23.04 -1.58 -1.02
N CYS A 151 -24.12 -0.95 -1.47
CA CYS A 151 -24.62 -1.06 -2.85
C CYS A 151 -23.58 -0.56 -3.87
N PHE A 152 -22.94 0.57 -3.60
CA PHE A 152 -21.88 1.11 -4.46
C PHE A 152 -20.72 0.10 -4.61
N TYR A 153 -20.21 -0.45 -3.50
CA TYR A 153 -19.14 -1.45 -3.57
C TYR A 153 -19.58 -2.76 -4.22
N ALA A 154 -20.84 -3.17 -4.02
CA ALA A 154 -21.42 -4.35 -4.66
C ALA A 154 -21.49 -4.19 -6.19
N ILE A 155 -21.57 -2.97 -6.72
CA ILE A 155 -21.50 -2.68 -8.16
C ILE A 155 -20.05 -2.48 -8.62
N LEU A 156 -19.25 -1.75 -7.83
CA LEU A 156 -17.88 -1.42 -8.15
C LEU A 156 -17.01 -2.67 -8.32
N ILE A 157 -17.10 -3.64 -7.40
CA ILE A 157 -16.26 -4.84 -7.44
C ILE A 157 -16.49 -5.63 -8.74
N PRO A 158 -17.73 -6.03 -9.10
CA PRO A 158 -17.99 -6.68 -10.38
C PRO A 158 -17.60 -5.84 -11.59
N ALA A 159 -17.84 -4.53 -11.57
CA ALA A 159 -17.46 -3.64 -12.66
C ALA A 159 -15.94 -3.60 -12.88
N SER A 160 -15.16 -3.56 -11.80
CA SER A 160 -13.70 -3.66 -11.84
C SER A 160 -13.22 -4.99 -12.41
N PHE A 161 -13.87 -6.11 -12.04
CA PHE A 161 -13.55 -7.40 -12.63
C PHE A 161 -13.87 -7.41 -14.13
N ALA A 162 -15.06 -6.94 -14.54
CA ALA A 162 -15.48 -6.89 -15.93
C ALA A 162 -14.52 -6.05 -16.78
N SER A 163 -14.17 -4.85 -16.32
CA SER A 163 -13.21 -3.96 -16.99
C SER A 163 -11.84 -4.61 -17.14
N TYR A 164 -11.32 -5.25 -16.08
CA TYR A 164 -10.02 -5.93 -16.15
C TYR A 164 -10.01 -7.02 -17.24
N TYR A 165 -11.03 -7.89 -17.25
CA TYR A 165 -11.09 -9.01 -18.19
C TYR A 165 -11.41 -8.60 -19.63
N TRP A 166 -12.32 -7.64 -19.84
CA TRP A 166 -12.84 -7.27 -21.15
C TRP A 166 -12.17 -6.06 -21.79
N PHE A 167 -11.57 -5.17 -21.02
CA PHE A 167 -10.91 -3.97 -21.55
C PHE A 167 -9.40 -4.02 -21.35
N GLU A 168 -8.94 -4.18 -20.12
CA GLU A 168 -7.51 -4.05 -19.79
C GLU A 168 -6.66 -5.16 -20.42
N ARG A 169 -7.05 -6.44 -20.27
CA ARG A 169 -6.32 -7.57 -20.86
C ARG A 169 -6.22 -7.55 -22.39
N PRO A 170 -7.30 -7.29 -23.17
CA PRO A 170 -7.18 -7.22 -24.62
C PRO A 170 -6.37 -6.01 -25.08
N MET A 171 -6.53 -4.86 -24.42
CA MET A 171 -5.74 -3.66 -24.75
C MET A 171 -4.25 -3.89 -24.50
N GLN A 172 -3.88 -4.50 -23.37
CA GLN A 172 -2.49 -4.87 -23.09
C GLN A 172 -1.93 -5.84 -24.15
N ARG A 173 -2.72 -6.83 -24.60
CA ARG A 173 -2.30 -7.75 -25.68
C ARG A 173 -2.12 -7.02 -27.02
N PHE A 174 -3.02 -6.10 -27.34
CA PHE A 174 -2.97 -5.29 -28.55
C PHE A 174 -1.74 -4.37 -28.58
N LEU A 175 -1.51 -3.63 -27.49
CA LEU A 175 -0.34 -2.76 -27.32
C LEU A 175 0.96 -3.56 -27.38
N ARG A 176 1.04 -4.70 -26.68
CA ARG A 176 2.22 -5.58 -26.77
C ARG A 176 2.48 -6.04 -28.20
N LYS A 177 1.45 -6.47 -28.94
CA LYS A 177 1.61 -6.90 -30.34
C LYS A 177 2.07 -5.76 -31.27
N ARG A 178 1.62 -4.53 -31.04
CA ARG A 178 2.02 -3.36 -31.85
C ARG A 178 3.38 -2.80 -31.46
N MET A 179 3.71 -2.75 -30.17
CA MET A 179 4.90 -2.08 -29.64
C MET A 179 6.11 -3.00 -29.44
N LEU A 180 5.93 -4.32 -29.21
CA LEU A 180 7.06 -5.27 -29.11
C LEU A 180 7.49 -5.84 -30.48
N LYS A 181 7.06 -5.23 -31.59
CA LYS A 181 7.66 -5.54 -32.88
C LYS A 181 9.07 -4.91 -32.92
N ARG A 182 10.09 -5.76 -32.72
CA ARG A 182 11.56 -5.55 -32.76
C ARG A 182 12.25 -5.31 -31.40
N ARG A 183 12.70 -6.40 -30.78
CA ARG A 183 14.10 -6.47 -30.33
C ARG A 183 14.85 -7.34 -31.35
N PRO A 184 15.89 -6.84 -32.04
CA PRO A 184 16.82 -7.71 -32.73
C PRO A 184 17.40 -8.68 -31.69
N GLN A 185 17.38 -9.98 -31.98
CA GLN A 185 18.25 -10.93 -31.30
C GLN A 185 19.68 -10.42 -31.51
N ILE A 186 20.35 -10.04 -30.42
CA ILE A 186 21.80 -9.92 -30.46
C ILE A 186 22.30 -11.36 -30.50
N THR A 187 22.45 -11.91 -31.71
CA THR A 187 23.33 -13.05 -31.98
C THR A 187 24.74 -12.56 -31.72
N GLY A 188 25.19 -12.68 -30.47
CA GLY A 188 26.60 -12.78 -30.15
C GLY A 188 27.03 -14.20 -30.46
N GLU A 189 27.26 -14.48 -31.74
CA GLU A 189 28.05 -15.63 -32.16
C GLU A 189 29.52 -15.35 -31.83
N THR A 190 30.15 -16.38 -31.25
CA THR A 190 31.59 -16.67 -31.07
C THR A 190 32.45 -15.70 -30.25
#